data_AF-A0A392N748-F1
#
_entry.id   AF-A0A392N748-F1
#
_cell.length_a   1.000
_cell.length_b   1.000
_cell.length_c   1.000
_cell.angle_alpha   90.00
_cell.angle_beta   90.00
_cell.angle_gamma   90.00
#
_symmetry.space_group_name_H-M   'P 1'
#
loop_
_entity.id
_entity.type
_entity.pdbx_description
1 polymer ?
#
loop_
_entity_poly.entity_id
_entity_poly.type
_entity_poly.pdbx_seq_one_letter_code
_entity_poly.pdbx_strand_id
1 'polypeptide(L)'
;MPTTVPTAPHPPAMRPRVRARRGQATDPHSIAERLRRERIAERIRALQELVPSVNKTDRAAMLDEIVDYVKFLRLQVKVNSFEIFMDFTFDFV
;
A
#
# COMPACT_ATOMS: atom_id res chain seq x y z
N MET A 1 40.92 25.90 -60.59
CA MET A 1 40.83 24.92 -59.48
C MET A 1 39.58 25.26 -58.68
N PRO A 2 38.56 24.37 -58.61
CA PRO A 2 37.35 24.63 -57.85
C PRO A 2 37.53 24.30 -56.35
N THR A 3 36.98 25.18 -55.52
CA THR A 3 36.93 25.15 -54.05
C THR A 3 35.94 24.07 -53.57
N THR A 4 36.35 23.21 -52.64
CA THR A 4 35.44 22.27 -51.95
C THR A 4 35.30 22.63 -50.46
N VAL A 5 34.05 22.83 -50.06
CA VAL A 5 33.54 23.29 -48.77
C VAL A 5 33.61 22.14 -47.74
N PRO A 6 33.83 22.39 -46.43
CA PRO A 6 34.00 21.34 -45.43
C PRO A 6 32.65 20.67 -45.09
N THR A 7 32.58 19.35 -45.22
CA THR A 7 31.42 18.55 -44.83
C THR A 7 31.50 18.25 -43.32
N ALA A 8 30.65 18.90 -42.53
CA ALA A 8 30.50 18.64 -41.10
C ALA A 8 29.98 17.22 -40.82
N PRO A 9 30.41 16.55 -39.74
CA PRO A 9 29.93 15.23 -39.37
C PRO A 9 28.49 15.29 -38.85
N HIS A 10 27.65 14.43 -39.42
CA HIS A 10 26.26 14.21 -39.03
C HIS A 10 26.15 13.80 -37.53
N PRO A 11 25.17 14.31 -36.77
CA PRO A 11 24.89 13.81 -35.43
C PRO A 11 24.31 12.39 -35.50
N PRO A 12 24.68 11.49 -34.56
CA PRO A 12 24.21 10.11 -34.58
C PRO A 12 22.69 10.07 -34.32
N ALA A 13 21.98 9.35 -35.20
CA ALA A 13 20.56 9.10 -35.12
C ALA A 13 20.15 8.68 -33.70
N MET A 14 19.18 9.41 -33.13
CA MET A 14 18.52 9.07 -31.87
C MET A 14 17.91 7.67 -32.00
N ARG A 15 18.61 6.67 -31.47
CA ARG A 15 18.06 5.32 -31.30
C ARG A 15 16.79 5.44 -30.45
N PRO A 16 15.63 4.95 -30.92
CA PRO A 16 14.43 4.94 -30.12
C PRO A 16 14.72 4.17 -28.84
N ARG A 17 14.77 4.87 -27.72
CA ARG A 17 14.97 4.28 -26.40
C ARG A 17 13.71 3.45 -26.14
N VAL A 18 13.80 2.15 -26.40
CA VAL A 18 12.71 1.19 -26.18
C VAL A 18 12.20 1.42 -24.78
N ARG A 19 10.99 1.97 -24.67
CA ARG A 19 10.31 2.16 -23.40
C ARG A 19 10.13 0.76 -22.82
N ALA A 20 10.90 0.43 -21.78
CA ALA A 20 10.81 -0.85 -21.10
C ALA A 20 9.34 -1.14 -20.80
N ARG A 21 8.83 -2.28 -21.26
CA ARG A 21 7.43 -2.68 -21.04
C ARG A 21 7.18 -2.74 -19.53
N ARG A 22 6.01 -2.26 -19.10
CA ARG A 22 5.53 -2.35 -17.70
C ARG A 22 5.68 -3.79 -17.22
N GLY A 23 6.69 -4.06 -16.38
CA GLY A 23 7.00 -5.41 -15.87
C GLY A 23 8.39 -5.99 -16.23
N GLN A 24 9.17 -5.34 -17.10
CA GLN A 24 10.53 -5.79 -17.49
C GLN A 24 11.66 -5.18 -16.64
N ALA A 25 11.39 -4.79 -15.41
CA ALA A 25 12.45 -4.32 -14.54
C ALA A 25 13.16 -5.53 -13.92
N THR A 26 14.18 -6.03 -14.62
CA THR A 26 15.10 -7.08 -14.16
C THR A 26 16.13 -6.57 -13.16
N ASP A 27 16.17 -5.26 -12.90
CA ASP A 27 17.05 -4.67 -11.92
C ASP A 27 16.68 -5.16 -10.50
N PRO A 28 17.64 -5.64 -9.70
CA PRO A 28 17.40 -6.14 -8.34
C PRO A 28 16.67 -5.12 -7.45
N HIS A 29 16.89 -3.82 -7.69
CA HIS A 29 16.15 -2.75 -7.02
C HIS A 29 14.65 -2.75 -7.33
N SER A 30 14.25 -3.01 -8.58
CA SER A 30 12.84 -3.09 -8.93
C SER A 30 12.17 -4.37 -8.44
N ILE A 31 12.91 -5.46 -8.34
CA ILE A 31 12.42 -6.71 -7.73
C ILE A 31 12.16 -6.49 -6.24
N ALA A 32 13.10 -5.85 -5.53
CA ALA A 32 12.95 -5.51 -4.13
C ALA A 32 11.72 -4.62 -3.87
N GLU A 33 11.51 -3.59 -4.70
CA GLU A 33 10.34 -2.72 -4.58
C GLU A 33 9.03 -3.46 -4.89
N ARG A 34 9.03 -4.40 -5.85
CA ARG A 34 7.85 -5.23 -6.13
C ARG A 34 7.47 -6.09 -4.91
N LEU A 35 8.45 -6.78 -4.33
CA LEU A 35 8.24 -7.59 -3.12
C LEU A 35 7.76 -6.74 -1.94
N ARG A 36 8.28 -5.52 -1.79
CA ARG A 36 7.81 -4.57 -0.77
C ARG A 36 6.34 -4.22 -0.99
N ARG A 37 5.94 -3.92 -2.23
CA ARG A 37 4.54 -3.61 -2.57
C ARG A 37 3.61 -4.80 -2.36
N GLU A 38 4.04 -6.00 -2.73
CA GLU A 38 3.28 -7.24 -2.50
C GLU A 38 3.03 -7.47 -1.01
N ARG A 39 4.07 -7.36 -0.17
CA ARG A 39 3.93 -7.47 1.29
C ARG A 39 2.97 -6.43 1.88
N ILE A 40 3.00 -5.20 1.39
CA ILE A 40 2.08 -4.15 1.83
C ILE A 40 0.65 -4.48 1.41
N ALA A 41 0.44 -4.93 0.16
CA ALA A 41 -0.88 -5.29 -0.35
C ALA A 41 -1.49 -6.47 0.43
N GLU A 42 -0.68 -7.45 0.80
CA GLU A 42 -1.12 -8.60 1.61
C GLU A 42 -1.55 -8.17 3.01
N ARG A 43 -0.77 -7.30 3.67
CA ARG A 43 -1.16 -6.72 4.97
C ARG A 43 -2.46 -5.93 4.87
N ILE A 44 -2.66 -5.16 3.79
CA ILE A 44 -3.89 -4.41 3.53
C ILE A 44 -5.08 -5.37 3.40
N ARG A 45 -4.94 -6.50 2.70
CA ARG A 45 -6.01 -7.51 2.57
C ARG A 45 -6.34 -8.18 3.91
N ALA A 46 -5.32 -8.56 4.68
CA ALA A 46 -5.53 -9.14 6.01
C ALA A 46 -6.29 -8.18 6.93
N LEU A 47 -5.98 -6.88 6.86
CA LEU A 47 -6.72 -5.85 7.59
C LEU A 47 -8.19 -5.73 7.14
N GLN A 48 -8.47 -5.87 5.83
CA GLN A 48 -9.84 -5.85 5.31
C GLN A 48 -10.69 -7.02 5.82
N GLU A 49 -10.11 -8.21 5.98
CA GLU A 49 -10.82 -9.39 6.48
C GLU A 49 -11.18 -9.29 7.98
N LEU A 50 -10.36 -8.57 8.75
CA LEU A 50 -10.55 -8.43 10.19
C LEU A 50 -11.54 -7.33 10.58
N VAL A 51 -11.80 -6.36 9.70
CA VAL A 51 -12.66 -5.22 9.99
C VAL A 51 -13.98 -5.36 9.27
N PRO A 52 -15.12 -5.40 9.99
CA PRO A 52 -16.43 -5.44 9.35
C PRO A 52 -16.65 -4.16 8.52
N SER A 53 -17.23 -4.32 7.33
CA SER A 53 -17.67 -3.24 6.41
C SER A 53 -16.62 -2.50 5.56
N VAL A 54 -15.37 -2.98 5.44
CA VAL A 54 -14.37 -2.39 4.54
C VAL A 54 -14.56 -2.87 3.09
N ASN A 55 -15.65 -2.43 2.45
CA ASN A 55 -15.84 -2.59 0.99
C ASN A 55 -15.35 -1.36 0.20
N LYS A 56 -14.69 -0.41 0.88
CA LYS A 56 -14.29 0.88 0.31
C LYS A 56 -13.00 0.74 -0.49
N THR A 57 -13.04 1.17 -1.75
CA THR A 57 -11.89 1.21 -2.67
C THR A 57 -10.85 2.27 -2.29
N ASP A 58 -11.20 3.22 -1.42
CA ASP A 58 -10.27 4.22 -0.91
C ASP A 58 -9.46 3.69 0.29
N ARG A 59 -8.14 3.62 0.11
CA ARG A 59 -7.22 3.12 1.12
C ARG A 59 -7.09 4.05 2.32
N ALA A 60 -7.27 5.36 2.15
CA ALA A 60 -7.18 6.30 3.26
C ALA A 60 -8.37 6.12 4.21
N ALA A 61 -9.59 6.18 3.69
CA ALA A 61 -10.80 5.93 4.47
C ALA A 61 -10.81 4.55 5.16
N MET A 62 -10.27 3.51 4.51
CA MET A 62 -10.11 2.19 5.13
C MET A 62 -9.23 2.21 6.37
N LEU A 63 -8.12 2.96 6.36
CA LEU A 63 -7.25 3.07 7.54
C LEU A 63 -7.95 3.80 8.69
N ASP A 64 -8.76 4.82 8.38
CA ASP A 64 -9.55 5.53 9.39
C ASP A 64 -10.59 4.61 10.05
N GLU A 65 -11.30 3.80 9.25
CA GLU A 65 -12.25 2.81 9.75
C GLU A 65 -11.60 1.74 10.62
N ILE A 66 -10.40 1.27 10.25
CA ILE A 66 -9.64 0.32 11.07
C ILE A 66 -9.31 0.94 12.43
N VAL A 67 -8.88 2.20 12.45
CA VAL A 67 -8.57 2.90 13.70
C VAL A 67 -9.81 3.00 14.58
N ASP A 68 -10.97 3.33 14.01
CA ASP A 68 -12.21 3.44 14.76
C ASP A 68 -12.72 2.07 15.24
N TYR A 69 -12.57 1.01 14.45
CA TYR A 69 -12.89 -0.35 14.88
C TYR A 69 -12.01 -0.80 16.05
N VAL A 70 -10.71 -0.46 16.05
CA VAL A 70 -9.82 -0.76 17.19
C VAL A 70 -10.23 0.02 18.45
N LYS A 71 -10.65 1.28 18.31
CA LYS A 71 -11.19 2.05 19.45
C LYS A 71 -12.48 1.42 19.97
N PHE A 72 -13.37 1.00 19.06
CA PHE A 72 -14.61 0.31 19.40
C PHE A 72 -14.32 -0.99 20.17
N LEU A 73 -13.42 -1.84 19.67
CA LEU A 73 -13.02 -3.09 20.35
C LEU A 73 -12.46 -2.81 21.76
N ARG A 74 -11.63 -1.79 21.93
CA ARG A 74 -11.12 -1.39 23.25
C ARG A 74 -12.24 -0.95 24.19
N LEU A 75 -13.22 -0.19 23.67
CA LEU A 75 -14.38 0.22 24.43
C LEU A 75 -15.24 -0.98 24.82
N GLN A 76 -15.47 -1.92 23.89
CA GLN A 76 -16.25 -3.13 24.14
C GLN A 76 -15.61 -3.99 25.24
N VAL A 77 -14.29 -4.21 25.20
CA VAL A 77 -13.57 -4.92 26.27
C VAL A 77 -13.72 -4.20 27.61
N LYS A 78 -13.65 -2.87 27.61
CA LYS A 78 -13.87 -2.07 28.81
C LYS A 78 -15.30 -2.24 29.34
N VAL A 79 -16.32 -2.06 28.51
CA VAL A 79 -17.73 -2.21 28.92
C VAL A 79 -17.99 -3.63 29.43
N ASN A 80 -17.58 -4.66 28.68
CA ASN A 80 -17.77 -6.05 29.08
C ASN A 80 -17.06 -6.38 30.40
N SER A 81 -15.87 -5.83 30.65
CA SER A 81 -15.17 -6.02 31.94
C SER A 81 -15.84 -5.27 33.09
N PHE A 82 -16.41 -4.09 32.84
CA PHE A 82 -17.22 -3.37 33.83
C PHE A 82 -18.55 -4.08 34.11
N GLU A 83 -19.24 -4.60 33.09
CA GLU A 83 -20.47 -5.38 33.27
C GLU A 83 -20.22 -6.64 34.09
N ILE A 84 -19.23 -7.46 33.71
CA ILE A 84 -18.88 -8.68 34.47
C ILE A 84 -18.52 -8.35 35.93
N PHE A 85 -17.81 -7.24 36.17
CA PHE A 85 -17.45 -6.80 37.51
C PHE A 85 -18.66 -6.33 38.33
N MET A 86 -19.59 -5.60 37.71
CA MET A 86 -20.81 -5.14 38.36
C MET A 86 -21.76 -6.29 38.64
N ASP A 87 -21.93 -7.24 37.70
CA ASP A 87 -22.72 -8.45 37.90
C ASP A 87 -22.16 -9.25 39.10
N PHE A 88 -20.85 -9.51 39.12
CA PHE A 88 -20.21 -10.25 40.21
C PHE A 88 -20.29 -9.52 41.57
N THR A 89 -20.31 -8.19 41.57
CA THR A 89 -20.46 -7.40 42.80
C THR A 89 -21.91 -7.39 43.29
N PHE A 90 -22.89 -7.35 42.38
CA PHE A 90 -24.32 -7.34 42.72
C PHE A 90 -24.83 -8.71 43.17
N ASP A 91 -24.27 -9.81 42.63
CA ASP A 91 -24.54 -11.17 43.09
C ASP A 91 -24.03 -11.46 44.52
N PHE A 92 -23.15 -10.61 45.06
CA PHE A 92 -22.57 -10.76 46.40
C PHE A 92 -23.13 -9.79 47.45
N VAL A 93 -24.10 -8.95 47.08
CA VAL A 93 -24.84 -8.02 47.96
C VAL A 93 -26.23 -8.58 48.26
#